data_AF-A0A530H341-F1
#
_entry.id   AF-A0A530H341-F1
#
_cell.length_a   1.000
_cell.length_b   1.000
_cell.length_c   1.000
_cell.angle_alpha   90.00
_cell.angle_beta   90.00
_cell.angle_gamma   90.00
#
_symmetry.space_group_name_H-M   'P 1'
#
loop_
_entity.id
_entity.type
_entity.pdbx_description
1 polymer ?
#
loop_
_entity_poly.entity_id
_entity_poly.type
_entity_poly.pdbx_seq_one_letter_code
_entity_poly.pdbx_strand_id
1 'polypeptide(L)'
;VSTVGRELYEKFFRGYTRKQWGVDPSQLSKSVTARVPTRTNRDDRYFGDSFQQMPAGGYTRMFERMLDHPNVKIMLQTDYREVRERIPFRRLIYTGPIDEFFDWKLGRLPYRSLRFEHVTLECEQFQPVAVVNYPQTEAYTRITEYKHLTGQRNIRTSLTYEYPTDIGDPYYPVPRPKNEALYKQYEALADNCPDVWFVGRLATYRYYNMDQVVGQALATFARIQKTIPASDRAPQSALAMPV
;
A
#
# COMPACT_ATOMS: atom_id res chain seq x y z
N VAL A 1 5.12 -23.54 -10.67
CA VAL A 1 5.28 -24.92 -11.22
C VAL A 1 6.74 -25.34 -11.23
N SER A 2 7.65 -24.59 -11.86
CA SER A 2 9.07 -24.96 -11.96
C SER A 2 9.78 -25.22 -10.62
N THR A 3 9.33 -24.61 -9.51
CA THR A 3 9.95 -24.77 -8.18
C THR A 3 9.33 -25.88 -7.32
N VAL A 4 8.00 -26.04 -7.35
CA VAL A 4 7.26 -26.93 -6.44
C VAL A 4 6.41 -27.98 -7.13
N GLY A 5 6.58 -28.14 -8.45
CA GLY A 5 5.75 -29.01 -9.26
C GLY A 5 4.33 -28.47 -9.51
N ARG A 6 3.54 -29.27 -10.22
CA ARG A 6 2.16 -28.93 -10.62
C ARG A 6 1.19 -29.03 -9.43
N GLU A 7 1.28 -30.11 -8.66
CA GLU A 7 0.32 -30.41 -7.61
C GLU A 7 0.29 -29.32 -6.52
N LEU A 8 1.43 -28.96 -5.96
CA LEU A 8 1.52 -27.90 -4.94
C LEU A 8 1.13 -26.54 -5.52
N TYR A 9 1.48 -26.25 -6.77
CA TYR A 9 1.02 -25.04 -7.44
C TYR A 9 -0.50 -24.97 -7.53
N GLU A 10 -1.15 -26.08 -7.91
CA GLU A 10 -2.61 -26.12 -8.04
C GLU A 10 -3.31 -26.00 -6.70
N LYS A 11 -2.79 -26.68 -5.67
CA LYS A 11 -3.33 -26.66 -4.30
C LYS A 11 -3.20 -25.30 -3.62
N PHE A 12 -2.04 -24.64 -3.72
CA PHE A 12 -1.74 -23.45 -2.90
C PHE A 12 -1.79 -22.12 -3.66
N PHE A 13 -1.45 -22.10 -4.96
CA PHE A 13 -1.26 -20.84 -5.69
C PHE A 13 -2.36 -20.56 -6.71
N ARG A 14 -2.76 -21.56 -7.52
CA ARG A 14 -3.65 -21.33 -8.67
C ARG A 14 -5.00 -20.74 -8.27
N GLY A 15 -5.71 -21.40 -7.36
CA GLY A 15 -7.04 -20.95 -6.91
C GLY A 15 -6.97 -19.60 -6.21
N TYR A 16 -6.03 -19.43 -5.27
CA TYR A 16 -5.84 -18.18 -4.54
C TYR A 16 -5.55 -17.01 -5.47
N THR A 17 -4.64 -17.20 -6.43
CA THR A 17 -4.24 -16.13 -7.36
C THR A 17 -5.40 -15.73 -8.28
N ARG A 18 -6.14 -16.70 -8.83
CA ARG A 18 -7.31 -16.42 -9.66
C ARG A 18 -8.36 -15.62 -8.89
N LYS A 19 -8.60 -15.97 -7.63
CA LYS A 19 -9.52 -15.23 -6.76
C LYS A 19 -9.00 -13.82 -6.44
N GLN A 20 -7.75 -13.69 -6.01
CA GLN A 20 -7.15 -12.39 -5.65
C GLN A 20 -7.09 -11.42 -6.83
N TRP A 21 -6.72 -11.90 -8.01
CA TRP A 21 -6.37 -11.05 -9.16
C TRP A 21 -7.39 -11.07 -10.30
N GLY A 22 -8.38 -11.95 -10.27
CA GLY A 22 -9.35 -12.12 -11.36
C GLY A 22 -8.76 -12.69 -12.65
N VAL A 23 -7.48 -13.11 -12.65
CA VAL A 23 -6.77 -13.61 -13.83
C VAL A 23 -5.93 -14.84 -13.50
N ASP A 24 -5.60 -15.62 -14.52
CA ASP A 24 -4.71 -16.77 -14.35
C ASP A 24 -3.27 -16.33 -13.99
N PRO A 25 -2.55 -17.07 -13.12
CA PRO A 25 -1.15 -16.76 -12.79
C PRO A 25 -0.23 -16.60 -13.99
N SER A 26 -0.49 -17.30 -15.11
CA SER A 26 0.28 -17.16 -16.36
C SER A 26 0.20 -15.77 -16.98
N GLN A 27 -0.81 -14.98 -16.65
CA GLN A 27 -1.00 -13.62 -17.18
C GLN A 27 -0.34 -12.55 -16.32
N LEU A 28 0.12 -12.90 -15.11
CA LEU A 28 0.75 -11.99 -14.15
C LEU A 28 2.28 -12.06 -14.25
N SER A 29 2.94 -10.97 -13.87
CA SER A 29 4.39 -10.96 -13.68
C SER A 29 4.78 -12.00 -12.62
N LYS A 30 5.92 -12.68 -12.84
CA LYS A 30 6.50 -13.66 -11.90
C LYS A 30 6.70 -13.08 -10.50
N SER A 31 6.91 -11.76 -10.43
CA SER A 31 7.08 -11.00 -9.19
C SER A 31 5.90 -11.15 -8.22
N VAL A 32 4.67 -11.43 -8.69
CA VAL A 32 3.48 -11.57 -7.82
C VAL A 32 3.60 -12.80 -6.93
N THR A 33 3.82 -13.97 -7.53
CA THR A 33 3.89 -15.24 -6.78
C THR A 33 5.24 -15.42 -6.08
N ALA A 34 6.31 -14.79 -6.58
CA ALA A 34 7.63 -14.85 -5.96
C ALA A 34 7.70 -14.20 -4.56
N ARG A 35 6.68 -13.43 -4.17
CA ARG A 35 6.57 -12.84 -2.82
C ARG A 35 6.38 -13.88 -1.72
N VAL A 36 5.93 -15.09 -2.05
CA VAL A 36 5.80 -16.20 -1.11
C VAL A 36 6.76 -17.31 -1.56
N PRO A 37 8.06 -17.18 -1.21
CA PRO A 37 9.06 -18.17 -1.59
C PRO A 37 8.84 -19.48 -0.83
N THR A 38 9.11 -20.59 -1.49
CA THR A 38 9.01 -21.92 -0.90
C THR A 38 10.30 -22.26 -0.16
N ARG A 39 10.20 -22.92 0.99
CA ARG A 39 11.34 -23.26 1.85
C ARG A 39 11.49 -24.78 1.96
N THR A 40 12.72 -25.22 2.18
CA THR A 40 13.08 -26.63 2.44
C THR A 40 13.43 -26.89 3.91
N ASN A 41 13.39 -25.85 4.75
CA ASN A 41 13.55 -25.97 6.20
C ASN A 41 12.17 -25.99 6.91
N ARG A 42 12.17 -25.99 8.23
CA ARG A 42 10.94 -26.04 9.06
C ARG A 42 10.47 -24.66 9.54
N ASP A 43 11.01 -23.59 8.99
CA ASP A 43 10.64 -22.22 9.37
C ASP A 43 9.28 -21.86 8.77
N ASP A 44 8.28 -21.73 9.65
CA ASP A 44 6.88 -21.47 9.33
C ASP A 44 6.51 -19.98 9.32
N ARG A 45 7.45 -19.08 9.64
CA ARG A 45 7.21 -17.64 9.64
C ARG A 45 6.90 -17.15 8.23
N TYR A 46 5.89 -16.30 8.06
CA TYR A 46 5.54 -15.77 6.74
C TYR A 46 6.64 -14.87 6.15
N PHE A 47 7.35 -14.12 6.99
CA PHE A 47 8.42 -13.21 6.60
C PHE A 47 9.80 -13.74 7.05
N GLY A 48 10.81 -13.51 6.22
CA GLY A 48 12.21 -13.86 6.51
C GLY A 48 13.03 -12.69 7.07
N ASP A 49 12.41 -11.53 7.22
CA ASP A 49 13.04 -10.26 7.59
C ASP A 49 13.59 -10.27 9.02
N SER A 50 14.67 -9.51 9.26
CA SER A 50 15.34 -9.45 10.56
C SER A 50 14.50 -8.75 11.64
N PHE A 51 13.68 -7.76 11.26
CA PHE A 51 12.85 -6.99 12.18
C PHE A 51 11.37 -7.19 11.84
N GLN A 52 10.65 -7.89 12.72
CA GLN A 52 9.23 -8.20 12.55
C GLN A 52 8.49 -7.76 13.81
N GLN A 53 7.93 -6.56 13.81
CA GLN A 53 7.27 -5.97 14.98
C GLN A 53 6.04 -5.16 14.56
N MET A 54 5.03 -5.15 15.43
CA MET A 54 3.85 -4.30 15.29
C MET A 54 4.00 -3.06 16.18
N PRO A 55 3.55 -1.87 15.75
CA PRO A 55 3.56 -0.70 16.61
C PRO A 55 2.69 -0.95 17.85
N ALA A 56 3.28 -0.84 19.05
CA ALA A 56 2.59 -1.18 20.30
C ALA A 56 1.30 -0.39 20.55
N GLY A 57 1.21 0.86 20.05
CA GLY A 57 0.01 1.70 20.10
C GLY A 57 -0.86 1.66 18.84
N GLY A 58 -0.58 0.77 17.90
CA GLY A 58 -1.19 0.75 16.57
C GLY A 58 -0.58 1.79 15.61
N TYR A 59 -0.88 1.63 14.32
CA TYR A 59 -0.34 2.50 13.26
C TYR A 59 -0.82 3.94 13.38
N THR A 60 -2.08 4.19 13.76
CA THR A 60 -2.61 5.56 13.90
C THR A 60 -1.77 6.40 14.86
N ARG A 61 -1.46 5.89 16.06
CA ARG A 61 -0.63 6.60 17.03
C ARG A 61 0.81 6.81 16.56
N MET A 62 1.32 5.93 15.70
CA MET A 62 2.61 6.13 15.05
C MET A 62 2.54 7.29 14.05
N PHE A 63 1.50 7.35 13.22
CA PHE A 63 1.30 8.44 12.26
C PHE A 63 1.02 9.78 12.93
N GLU A 64 0.23 9.83 14.00
CA GLU A 64 0.02 11.03 14.80
C GLU A 64 1.36 11.64 15.24
N ARG A 65 2.28 10.83 15.79
CA ARG A 65 3.61 11.29 16.19
C ARG A 65 4.49 11.74 15.01
N MET A 66 4.38 11.08 13.86
CA MET A 66 5.15 11.47 12.67
C MET A 66 4.69 12.82 12.10
N LEU A 67 3.41 13.18 12.28
CA LEU A 67 2.80 14.39 11.74
C LEU A 67 2.68 15.52 12.79
N ASP A 68 2.99 15.25 14.05
CA ASP A 68 2.98 16.22 15.16
C ASP A 68 4.18 17.17 15.08
N HIS A 69 4.11 18.13 14.17
CA HIS A 69 5.11 19.17 14.01
C HIS A 69 4.46 20.50 13.61
N PRO A 70 4.86 21.66 14.17
CA PRO A 70 4.17 22.94 13.92
C PRO A 70 4.13 23.36 12.44
N ASN A 71 5.10 22.91 11.65
CA ASN A 71 5.18 23.16 10.19
C ASN A 71 4.34 22.20 9.34
N VAL A 72 3.74 21.17 9.93
CA VAL A 72 2.86 20.22 9.24
C VAL A 72 1.42 20.61 9.52
N LYS A 73 0.64 20.84 8.47
CA LYS A 73 -0.80 21.07 8.55
C LYS A 73 -1.51 19.90 7.88
N ILE A 74 -2.55 19.39 8.53
CA ILE A 74 -3.30 18.22 8.07
C ILE A 74 -4.69 18.69 7.66
N MET A 75 -5.10 18.30 6.46
CA MET A 75 -6.46 18.51 5.95
C MET A 75 -7.00 17.15 5.52
N LEU A 76 -8.05 16.68 6.19
CA LEU A 76 -8.70 15.40 5.94
C LEU A 76 -9.95 15.59 5.08
N GLN A 77 -10.50 14.49 4.54
CA GLN A 77 -11.72 14.52 3.72
C GLN A 77 -11.65 15.53 2.56
N THR A 78 -10.48 15.66 1.94
CA THR A 78 -10.21 16.68 0.92
C THR A 78 -9.45 16.05 -0.24
N ASP A 79 -10.04 16.07 -1.43
CA ASP A 79 -9.32 15.74 -2.65
C ASP A 79 -8.40 16.92 -3.03
N TYR A 80 -7.15 16.63 -3.41
CA TYR A 80 -6.19 17.68 -3.76
C TYR A 80 -6.68 18.55 -4.92
N ARG A 81 -7.51 18.02 -5.84
CA ARG A 81 -8.08 18.75 -6.98
C ARG A 81 -9.02 19.87 -6.55
N GLU A 82 -9.68 19.72 -5.40
CA GLU A 82 -10.61 20.72 -4.87
C GLU A 82 -9.88 21.95 -4.31
N VAL A 83 -8.62 21.79 -3.94
CA VAL A 83 -7.83 22.81 -3.24
C VAL A 83 -6.61 23.29 -4.01
N ARG A 84 -6.15 22.58 -5.05
CA ARG A 84 -4.90 22.91 -5.76
C ARG A 84 -4.87 24.31 -6.38
N GLU A 85 -6.03 24.85 -6.77
CA GLU A 85 -6.15 26.21 -7.31
C GLU A 85 -6.39 27.27 -6.22
N ARG A 86 -6.73 26.85 -4.99
CA ARG A 86 -7.11 27.74 -3.87
C ARG A 86 -5.98 27.93 -2.88
N ILE A 87 -5.15 26.91 -2.68
CA ILE A 87 -4.04 26.92 -1.73
C ILE A 87 -2.74 27.04 -2.52
N PRO A 88 -2.01 28.17 -2.42
CA PRO A 88 -0.75 28.31 -3.12
C PRO A 88 0.32 27.40 -2.50
N PHE A 89 1.00 26.64 -3.34
CA PHE A 89 2.16 25.83 -2.97
C PHE A 89 3.27 25.99 -4.01
N ARG A 90 4.53 25.82 -3.58
CA ARG A 90 5.67 25.91 -4.50
C ARG A 90 5.93 24.60 -5.25
N ARG A 91 5.75 23.46 -4.55
CA ARG A 91 6.00 22.11 -5.05
C ARG A 91 5.00 21.12 -4.47
N LEU A 92 4.90 19.96 -5.08
CA LEU A 92 3.97 18.90 -4.71
C LEU A 92 4.71 17.57 -4.50
N ILE A 93 4.38 16.86 -3.43
CA ILE A 93 4.63 15.41 -3.32
C ILE A 93 3.29 14.72 -3.55
N TYR A 94 3.18 13.98 -4.64
CA TYR A 94 1.96 13.27 -5.01
C TYR A 94 2.11 11.76 -4.74
N THR A 95 1.14 11.19 -4.02
CA THR A 95 1.17 9.79 -3.59
C THR A 95 -0.05 8.98 -4.04
N GLY A 96 -1.02 9.63 -4.69
CA GLY A 96 -2.22 9.00 -5.26
C GLY A 96 -1.96 8.28 -6.59
N PRO A 97 -3.01 7.77 -7.27
CA PRO A 97 -2.86 7.11 -8.56
C PRO A 97 -2.31 8.06 -9.63
N ILE A 98 -1.24 7.65 -10.31
CA ILE A 98 -0.55 8.49 -11.31
C ILE A 98 -1.41 8.77 -12.54
N ASP A 99 -2.23 7.82 -12.95
CA ASP A 99 -3.17 7.98 -14.05
C ASP A 99 -4.24 9.03 -13.74
N GLU A 100 -4.75 9.04 -12.50
CA GLU A 100 -5.69 10.05 -12.01
C GLU A 100 -5.07 11.46 -11.94
N PHE A 101 -3.79 11.58 -11.58
CA PHE A 101 -3.08 12.86 -11.62
C PHE A 101 -3.11 13.51 -13.01
N PHE A 102 -3.04 12.69 -14.06
CA PHE A 102 -3.08 13.11 -15.45
C PHE A 102 -4.47 12.96 -16.09
N ASP A 103 -5.54 12.99 -15.29
CA ASP A 103 -6.94 12.92 -15.72
C ASP A 103 -7.24 11.72 -16.64
N TRP A 104 -6.55 10.60 -16.41
CA TRP A 104 -6.63 9.36 -17.19
C TRP A 104 -6.41 9.54 -18.69
N LYS A 105 -5.66 10.56 -19.12
CA LYS A 105 -5.51 10.93 -20.54
C LYS A 105 -4.89 9.84 -21.44
N LEU A 106 -4.18 8.87 -20.87
CA LEU A 106 -3.64 7.70 -21.59
C LEU A 106 -4.45 6.42 -21.34
N GLY A 107 -5.58 6.52 -20.65
CA GLY A 107 -6.39 5.41 -20.16
C GLY A 107 -6.14 5.07 -18.69
N ARG A 108 -7.05 4.30 -18.09
CA ARG A 108 -7.00 3.92 -16.67
C ARG A 108 -5.96 2.82 -16.42
N LEU A 109 -5.10 3.00 -15.42
CA LEU A 109 -4.23 1.93 -14.94
C LEU A 109 -5.06 0.92 -14.13
N PRO A 110 -4.96 -0.38 -14.41
CA PRO A 110 -5.73 -1.37 -13.67
C PRO A 110 -5.23 -1.56 -12.22
N TYR A 111 -6.12 -1.37 -11.25
CA TYR A 111 -5.87 -1.75 -9.86
C TYR A 111 -6.86 -2.83 -9.43
N ARG A 112 -6.42 -3.75 -8.57
CA ARG A 112 -7.33 -4.60 -7.81
C ARG A 112 -7.74 -3.90 -6.53
N SER A 113 -9.00 -4.07 -6.18
CA SER A 113 -9.59 -3.58 -4.95
C SER A 113 -9.94 -4.73 -4.00
N LEU A 114 -10.37 -4.37 -2.79
CA LEU A 114 -10.82 -5.29 -1.75
C LEU A 114 -12.10 -4.74 -1.13
N ARG A 115 -13.07 -5.62 -0.90
CA ARG A 115 -14.16 -5.40 0.03
C ARG A 115 -13.84 -6.12 1.34
N PHE A 116 -13.96 -5.41 2.45
CA PHE A 116 -13.76 -5.95 3.79
C PHE A 116 -15.11 -6.19 4.46
N GLU A 117 -15.23 -7.34 5.11
CA GLU A 117 -16.38 -7.64 5.96
C GLU A 117 -15.88 -7.89 7.38
N HIS A 118 -16.24 -6.98 8.28
CA HIS A 118 -15.80 -6.99 9.66
C HIS A 118 -16.84 -7.69 10.54
N VAL A 119 -16.40 -8.65 11.33
CA VAL A 119 -17.25 -9.43 12.23
C VAL A 119 -16.66 -9.41 13.64
N THR A 120 -17.50 -9.28 14.66
CA THR A 120 -17.09 -9.47 16.06
C THR A 120 -17.79 -10.70 16.61
N LEU A 121 -17.04 -11.58 17.27
CA LEU A 121 -17.53 -12.84 17.82
C LEU A 121 -17.42 -12.85 19.34
N GLU A 122 -18.38 -13.52 19.97
CA GLU A 122 -18.44 -13.77 21.42
C GLU A 122 -17.51 -14.93 21.85
N CYS A 123 -16.24 -14.86 21.44
CA CYS A 123 -15.20 -15.77 21.89
C CYS A 123 -13.84 -15.07 21.97
N GLU A 124 -12.95 -15.60 22.80
CA GLU A 124 -11.62 -15.01 22.96
C GLU A 124 -10.73 -15.23 21.75
N GLN A 125 -10.84 -16.37 21.07
CA GLN A 125 -10.00 -16.69 19.92
C GLN A 125 -10.80 -17.54 18.93
N PHE A 126 -10.78 -17.15 17.66
CA PHE A 126 -11.49 -17.84 16.58
C PHE A 126 -10.58 -18.82 15.81
N GLN A 127 -9.34 -18.40 15.50
CA GLN A 127 -8.42 -19.17 14.67
C GLN A 127 -7.03 -19.31 15.34
N PRO A 128 -6.23 -20.33 14.99
CA PRO A 128 -4.97 -20.60 15.69
C PRO A 128 -3.85 -19.59 15.38
N VAL A 129 -4.00 -18.78 14.33
CA VAL A 129 -2.99 -17.82 13.86
C VAL A 129 -3.65 -16.53 13.36
N ALA A 130 -2.87 -15.46 13.21
CA ALA A 130 -3.39 -14.16 12.77
C ALA A 130 -4.13 -14.18 11.43
N VAL A 131 -3.67 -14.97 10.45
CA VAL A 131 -4.23 -14.99 9.09
C VAL A 131 -4.33 -16.42 8.59
N VAL A 132 -5.53 -16.84 8.16
CA VAL A 132 -5.76 -18.13 7.51
C VAL A 132 -6.20 -17.87 6.07
N ASN A 133 -5.45 -18.44 5.11
CA ASN A 133 -5.75 -18.32 3.68
C ASN A 133 -6.63 -19.49 3.22
N TYR A 134 -7.53 -19.21 2.28
CA TYR A 134 -8.47 -20.18 1.70
C TYR A 134 -8.26 -20.27 0.19
N PRO A 135 -7.30 -21.08 -0.32
CA PRO A 135 -6.95 -21.07 -1.74
C PRO A 135 -8.04 -21.60 -2.69
N GLN A 136 -8.96 -22.46 -2.22
CA GLN A 136 -9.84 -23.24 -3.11
C GLN A 136 -11.35 -23.04 -2.89
N THR A 137 -11.82 -22.98 -1.65
CA THR A 137 -13.22 -23.28 -1.33
C THR A 137 -14.12 -22.05 -1.25
N GLU A 138 -13.59 -20.93 -0.77
CA GLU A 138 -14.39 -19.76 -0.38
C GLU A 138 -14.39 -18.64 -1.41
N ALA A 139 -15.37 -17.74 -1.33
CA ALA A 139 -15.38 -16.50 -2.11
C ALA A 139 -14.36 -15.47 -1.59
N TYR A 140 -14.08 -15.44 -0.28
CA TYR A 140 -13.02 -14.63 0.32
C TYR A 140 -11.65 -15.30 0.18
N THR A 141 -10.56 -14.53 0.19
CA THR A 141 -9.20 -15.07 0.09
C THR A 141 -8.65 -15.52 1.43
N ARG A 142 -8.98 -14.78 2.49
CA ARG A 142 -8.45 -15.03 3.84
C ARG A 142 -9.30 -14.39 4.92
N ILE A 143 -9.09 -14.88 6.15
CA ILE A 143 -9.62 -14.31 7.38
C ILE A 143 -8.44 -13.80 8.21
N THR A 144 -8.54 -12.56 8.70
CA THR A 144 -7.57 -11.96 9.62
C THR A 144 -8.21 -11.80 11.00
N GLU A 145 -7.58 -12.35 12.04
CA GLU A 145 -7.94 -12.16 13.45
C GLU A 145 -6.93 -11.21 14.12
N TYR A 146 -7.36 -9.98 14.43
CA TYR A 146 -6.42 -8.90 14.77
C TYR A 146 -5.71 -9.05 16.12
N LYS A 147 -6.31 -9.76 17.07
CA LYS A 147 -5.74 -9.90 18.43
C LYS A 147 -4.39 -10.64 18.42
N HIS A 148 -4.17 -11.55 17.48
CA HIS A 148 -2.86 -12.17 17.26
C HIS A 148 -1.78 -11.16 16.84
N LEU A 149 -2.16 -10.11 16.11
CA LEU A 149 -1.24 -9.09 15.61
C LEU A 149 -1.00 -7.99 16.64
N THR A 150 -2.04 -7.59 17.37
CA THR A 150 -1.97 -6.47 18.31
C THR A 150 -1.57 -6.86 19.72
N GLY A 151 -1.70 -8.15 20.08
CA GLY A 151 -1.53 -8.63 21.45
C GLY A 151 -2.66 -8.19 22.40
N GLN A 152 -3.75 -7.64 21.87
CA GLN A 152 -4.88 -7.15 22.67
C GLN A 152 -5.59 -8.32 23.38
N ARG A 153 -5.81 -8.17 24.69
CA ARG A 153 -6.62 -9.09 25.50
C ARG A 153 -8.05 -8.59 25.58
N ASN A 154 -9.01 -9.46 25.25
CA ASN A 154 -10.45 -9.18 25.28
C ASN A 154 -11.24 -10.50 25.30
N ILE A 155 -12.43 -10.51 25.89
CA ILE A 155 -13.34 -11.68 25.92
C ILE A 155 -13.99 -11.98 24.55
N ARG A 156 -13.98 -11.00 23.64
CA ARG A 156 -14.43 -11.07 22.25
C ARG A 156 -13.24 -11.02 21.30
N THR A 157 -13.49 -11.34 20.04
CA THR A 157 -12.52 -11.22 18.95
C THR A 157 -13.13 -10.55 17.73
N SER A 158 -12.32 -9.80 16.99
CA SER A 158 -12.74 -9.13 15.75
C SER A 158 -11.95 -9.68 14.58
N LEU A 159 -12.69 -10.01 13.53
CA LEU A 159 -12.21 -10.64 12.32
C LEU A 159 -12.50 -9.77 11.11
N THR A 160 -11.72 -9.97 10.05
CA THR A 160 -12.02 -9.45 8.72
C THR A 160 -11.94 -10.55 7.69
N TYR A 161 -13.00 -10.68 6.90
CA TYR A 161 -13.01 -11.45 5.65
C TYR A 161 -12.64 -10.52 4.49
N GLU A 162 -11.70 -10.95 3.65
CA GLU A 162 -11.23 -10.17 2.51
C GLU A 162 -11.77 -10.71 1.18
N TYR A 163 -12.53 -9.89 0.46
CA TYR A 163 -13.13 -10.24 -0.83
C TYR A 163 -12.49 -9.41 -1.96
N PRO A 164 -11.72 -10.04 -2.86
CA PRO A 164 -11.15 -9.36 -4.00
C PRO A 164 -12.20 -8.87 -4.99
N THR A 165 -12.03 -7.66 -5.52
CA THR A 165 -12.95 -7.03 -6.48
C THR A 165 -12.19 -6.12 -7.44
N ASP A 166 -12.79 -5.82 -8.60
CA ASP A 166 -12.30 -4.81 -9.55
C ASP A 166 -12.92 -3.42 -9.30
N ILE A 167 -13.83 -3.32 -8.34
CA ILE A 167 -14.60 -2.10 -8.05
C ILE A 167 -14.22 -1.59 -6.67
N GLY A 168 -13.92 -0.29 -6.57
CA GLY A 168 -13.58 0.40 -5.33
C GLY A 168 -12.19 1.03 -5.36
N ASP A 169 -11.67 1.35 -4.18
CA ASP A 169 -10.39 2.04 -4.04
C ASP A 169 -9.21 1.20 -4.55
N PRO A 170 -8.16 1.83 -5.11
CA PRO A 170 -7.02 1.11 -5.66
C PRO A 170 -6.10 0.59 -4.53
N TYR A 171 -6.11 -0.72 -4.28
CA TYR A 171 -5.24 -1.34 -3.27
C TYR A 171 -3.96 -1.95 -3.87
N TYR A 172 -4.07 -2.61 -5.03
CA TYR A 172 -2.97 -3.33 -5.66
C TYR A 172 -2.81 -2.96 -7.14
N PRO A 173 -1.64 -2.45 -7.57
CA PRO A 173 -1.27 -2.42 -8.98
C PRO A 173 -1.34 -3.83 -9.56
N VAL A 174 -1.78 -3.98 -10.81
CA VAL A 174 -1.85 -5.29 -11.49
C VAL A 174 -0.62 -5.44 -12.40
N PRO A 175 0.47 -6.10 -11.96
CA PRO A 175 1.71 -6.18 -12.72
C PRO A 175 1.57 -7.19 -13.87
N ARG A 176 1.36 -6.64 -15.06
CA ARG A 176 1.25 -7.35 -16.34
C ARG A 176 1.98 -6.55 -17.41
N PRO A 177 2.55 -7.20 -18.45
CA PRO A 177 3.29 -6.50 -19.50
C PRO A 177 2.53 -5.30 -20.09
N LYS A 178 1.24 -5.48 -20.41
CA LYS A 178 0.40 -4.39 -20.95
C LYS A 178 0.21 -3.21 -19.99
N ASN A 179 0.11 -3.48 -18.69
CA ASN A 179 -0.12 -2.44 -17.67
C ASN A 179 1.20 -1.72 -17.35
N GLU A 180 2.32 -2.46 -17.34
CA GLU A 180 3.66 -1.89 -17.21
C GLU A 180 3.98 -0.95 -18.39
N ALA A 181 3.59 -1.33 -19.61
CA ALA A 181 3.75 -0.48 -20.78
C ALA A 181 2.93 0.81 -20.68
N LEU A 182 1.68 0.75 -20.19
CA LEU A 182 0.87 1.95 -19.93
C LEU A 182 1.48 2.83 -18.83
N TYR A 183 1.90 2.21 -17.71
CA TYR A 183 2.54 2.94 -16.62
C TYR A 183 3.80 3.67 -17.11
N LYS A 184 4.61 3.06 -17.98
CA LYS A 184 5.81 3.69 -18.54
C LYS A 184 5.52 4.98 -19.30
N GLN A 185 4.37 5.09 -19.94
CA GLN A 185 3.95 6.32 -20.60
C GLN A 185 3.55 7.40 -19.57
N TYR A 186 2.85 7.02 -18.50
CA TYR A 186 2.57 7.92 -17.38
C TYR A 186 3.83 8.36 -16.63
N GLU A 187 4.80 7.47 -16.44
CA GLU A 187 6.10 7.76 -15.83
C GLU A 187 6.84 8.82 -16.66
N ALA A 188 6.85 8.70 -17.99
CA ALA A 188 7.44 9.71 -18.87
C ALA A 188 6.75 11.09 -18.76
N LEU A 189 5.44 11.15 -18.48
CA LEU A 189 4.74 12.40 -18.21
C LEU A 189 5.13 12.99 -16.85
N ALA A 190 5.26 12.13 -15.83
CA ALA A 190 5.70 12.52 -14.49
C ALA A 190 7.11 13.11 -14.51
N ASP A 191 8.01 12.56 -15.32
CA ASP A 191 9.37 13.08 -15.49
C ASP A 191 9.42 14.51 -16.05
N ASN A 192 8.34 14.97 -16.71
CA ASN A 192 8.20 16.32 -17.23
C ASN A 192 7.53 17.31 -16.24
N CYS A 193 7.34 16.93 -14.98
CA CYS A 193 6.75 17.76 -13.93
C CYS A 193 7.83 18.17 -12.90
N PRO A 194 8.60 19.25 -13.13
CA PRO A 194 9.83 19.53 -12.38
C PRO A 194 9.62 19.84 -10.88
N ASP A 195 8.44 20.33 -10.50
CA ASP A 195 8.08 20.65 -9.11
C ASP A 195 7.11 19.63 -8.49
N VAL A 196 6.97 18.45 -9.11
CA VAL A 196 6.12 17.36 -8.60
C VAL A 196 6.95 16.09 -8.42
N TRP A 197 6.95 15.53 -7.21
CA TRP A 197 7.56 14.23 -6.93
C TRP A 197 6.49 13.16 -6.71
N PHE A 198 6.54 12.11 -7.53
CA PHE A 198 5.67 10.95 -7.45
C PHE A 198 6.30 9.89 -6.56
N VAL A 199 5.67 9.56 -5.43
CA VAL A 199 6.22 8.65 -4.41
C VAL A 199 5.14 7.72 -3.89
N GLY A 200 5.50 6.47 -3.60
CA GLY A 200 4.62 5.49 -3.00
C GLY A 200 3.98 4.54 -3.99
N ARG A 201 3.19 3.59 -3.45
CA ARG A 201 2.60 2.46 -4.17
C ARG A 201 1.81 2.88 -5.40
N LEU A 202 0.92 3.87 -5.27
CA LEU A 202 -0.01 4.27 -6.31
C LEU A 202 0.67 5.18 -7.34
N ALA A 203 1.39 6.20 -6.87
CA ALA A 203 2.06 7.16 -7.75
C ALA A 203 3.18 6.53 -8.61
N THR A 204 3.76 5.41 -8.15
CA THR A 204 4.80 4.68 -8.91
C THR A 204 4.34 3.33 -9.43
N TYR A 205 3.05 3.01 -9.27
CA TYR A 205 2.43 1.75 -9.72
C TYR A 205 3.24 0.49 -9.35
N ARG A 206 3.78 0.45 -8.13
CA ARG A 206 4.63 -0.63 -7.61
C ARG A 206 3.98 -1.36 -6.46
N TYR A 207 4.07 -2.69 -6.45
CA TYR A 207 3.59 -3.50 -5.33
C TYR A 207 4.60 -3.48 -4.16
N TYR A 208 4.61 -2.39 -3.40
CA TYR A 208 5.49 -2.21 -2.24
C TYR A 208 4.88 -2.63 -0.90
N ASN A 209 5.72 -3.17 -0.01
CA ASN A 209 5.46 -3.26 1.43
C ASN A 209 5.67 -1.89 2.12
N MET A 210 5.30 -1.78 3.39
CA MET A 210 5.42 -0.52 4.16
C MET A 210 6.88 -0.06 4.30
N ASP A 211 7.80 -0.95 4.65
CA ASP A 211 9.24 -0.68 4.78
C ASP A 211 9.83 -0.14 3.47
N GLN A 212 9.42 -0.71 2.33
CA GLN A 212 9.88 -0.29 1.01
C GLN A 212 9.39 1.12 0.66
N VAL A 213 8.15 1.47 1.02
CA VAL A 213 7.61 2.84 0.82
C VAL A 213 8.34 3.83 1.73
N VAL A 214 8.61 3.47 3.00
CA VAL A 214 9.39 4.32 3.91
C VAL A 214 10.80 4.54 3.35
N GLY A 215 11.48 3.49 2.88
CA GLY A 215 12.78 3.59 2.23
C GLY A 215 12.74 4.49 0.98
N GLN A 216 11.71 4.34 0.14
CA GLN A 216 11.50 5.19 -1.04
C GLN A 216 11.29 6.67 -0.66
N ALA A 217 10.52 6.94 0.39
CA ALA A 217 10.27 8.29 0.88
C ALA A 217 11.57 8.94 1.40
N LEU A 218 12.34 8.23 2.23
CA LEU A 218 13.63 8.71 2.75
C LEU A 218 14.65 8.97 1.63
N ALA A 219 14.75 8.07 0.65
CA ALA A 219 15.60 8.26 -0.52
C ALA A 219 15.16 9.48 -1.36
N THR A 220 13.85 9.70 -1.51
CA THR A 220 13.32 10.87 -2.22
C THR A 220 13.60 12.16 -1.47
N PHE A 221 13.39 12.19 -0.16
CA PHE A 221 13.76 13.31 0.69
C PHE A 221 15.24 13.68 0.56
N ALA A 222 16.15 12.69 0.61
CA ALA A 222 17.58 12.94 0.45
C ALA A 222 17.94 13.51 -0.94
N ARG A 223 17.24 13.10 -2.00
CA ARG A 223 17.41 13.70 -3.35
C ARG A 223 16.94 15.15 -3.38
N ILE A 224 15.77 15.44 -2.81
CA ILE A 224 15.22 16.81 -2.72
C ILE A 224 16.18 17.71 -1.94
N GLN A 225 16.74 17.26 -0.82
CA GLN A 225 17.69 18.07 -0.05
C GLN A 225 18.96 18.44 -0.82
N LYS A 226 19.41 17.59 -1.76
CA LYS A 226 20.59 17.87 -2.59
C LYS A 226 20.30 18.90 -3.67
N THR A 227 19.12 18.88 -4.27
CA THR A 227 18.73 19.79 -5.35
C THR A 227 18.14 21.10 -4.85
N ILE A 228 17.55 21.06 -3.66
CA ILE A 228 16.92 22.20 -2.99
C ILE A 228 17.45 22.20 -1.55
N PRO A 229 18.64 22.75 -1.31
CA PRO A 229 19.12 22.95 0.04
C PRO A 229 18.12 23.81 0.81
N ALA A 230 17.93 23.51 2.09
CA ALA A 230 17.24 24.46 2.96
C ALA A 230 18.08 25.74 2.99
N SER A 231 17.71 26.75 2.21
CA SER A 231 18.26 28.10 2.36
C SER A 231 18.11 28.50 3.83
N ASP A 232 19.16 29.08 4.42
CA ASP A 232 19.18 29.56 5.80
C ASP A 232 17.79 30.08 6.20
N ARG A 233 17.21 29.45 7.22
CA ARG A 233 15.87 29.75 7.72
C ARG A 233 15.75 31.27 7.90
N ALA A 234 15.08 31.95 6.97
CA ALA A 234 14.71 33.34 7.19
C ALA A 234 13.85 33.37 8.46
N PRO A 235 14.15 34.26 9.43
CA PRO A 235 13.38 34.33 10.66
C PRO A 235 11.92 34.57 10.30
N GLN A 236 11.02 33.79 10.91
CA GLN A 236 9.58 34.04 10.84
C GLN A 236 9.35 35.48 11.33
N SER A 237 9.14 36.42 10.40
CA SER A 237 8.59 37.70 10.78
C SER A 237 7.16 37.42 11.24
N ALA A 238 6.95 37.63 12.54
CA ALA A 238 5.62 37.66 13.13
C ALA A 238 4.83 38.76 12.40
N LEU A 239 3.92 38.35 11.52
CA LEU A 239 2.85 39.22 11.05
C LEU A 239 1.91 39.40 12.24
N ALA A 240 2.17 40.46 13.00
CA ALA A 240 1.22 41.02 13.95
C ALA A 240 -0.05 41.39 13.16
N MET A 241 -1.17 40.76 13.51
CA MET A 241 -2.48 41.23 13.05
C MET A 241 -2.84 42.49 13.87
N PRO A 242 -3.25 43.59 13.24
CA PRO A 242 -3.76 44.74 13.98
C PRO A 242 -5.15 44.40 14.57
N VAL A 243 -5.38 45.04 15.72
CA VAL A 243 -6.49 44.92 16.67
C VAL A 243 -7.87 44.96 16.04
#